data_AF-A0A0B1T0Q9-F1
#
_entry.id   AF-A0A0B1T0Q9-F1
#
_cell.length_a   1.000
_cell.length_b   1.000
_cell.length_c   1.000
_cell.angle_alpha   90.00
_cell.angle_beta   90.00
_cell.angle_gamma   90.00
#
_symmetry.space_group_name_H-M   'P 1'
#
loop_
_entity.id
_entity.type
_entity.pdbx_description
1 polymer ?
#
loop_
_entity_poly.entity_id
_entity_poly.type
_entity_poly.pdbx_seq_one_letter_code
_entity_poly.pdbx_strand_id
1 'polypeptide(L)'
;MEKLSQMSVSSVVDEPGSSSEMNTRDLVEHGIVCGEKEQIDLTRSDLLVSQQRIREMPVDQQVKAQVLKSRVITTDDVIKRVDPSLSRQDIIEDLKQCAHLVQGVWVLQSSYLFHDLTVALSHVPGKLDEHRAEMWREARDLALCLIDACQPVTRALLTK
;
A
#
# COMPACT_ATOMS: atom_id res chain seq x y z
N MET A 1 -33.21 -63.45 5.27
CA MET A 1 -33.64 -62.35 4.39
C MET A 1 -32.54 -61.30 4.45
N GLU A 2 -31.62 -61.37 3.49
CA GLU A 2 -31.56 -60.51 2.28
C GLU A 2 -31.10 -59.09 2.62
N LYS A 3 -30.12 -58.45 1.97
CA LYS A 3 -29.17 -58.76 0.89
C LYS A 3 -28.17 -57.58 0.89
N LEU A 4 -27.01 -57.80 0.29
CA LEU A 4 -25.91 -56.85 0.08
C LEU A 4 -26.35 -55.52 -0.55
N SER A 5 -25.57 -54.46 -0.29
CA SER A 5 -25.03 -53.65 -1.38
C SER A 5 -23.68 -53.03 -0.99
N GLN A 6 -22.63 -53.61 -1.55
CA GLN A 6 -21.35 -52.96 -1.82
C GLN A 6 -21.55 -51.90 -2.91
N MET A 7 -20.90 -50.74 -2.76
CA MET A 7 -20.45 -49.91 -3.88
C MET A 7 -19.05 -49.40 -3.51
N SER A 8 -18.01 -50.18 -3.80
CA SER A 8 -17.14 -50.05 -4.98
C SER A 8 -16.37 -48.73 -5.01
N VAL A 9 -15.14 -48.83 -4.47
CA VAL A 9 -14.00 -47.96 -4.76
C VAL A 9 -13.83 -47.90 -6.27
N SER A 10 -14.00 -46.71 -6.86
CA SER A 10 -13.46 -46.40 -8.19
C SER A 10 -12.22 -45.54 -8.00
N SER A 11 -11.09 -46.22 -8.01
CA SER A 11 -9.78 -45.66 -8.32
C SER A 11 -9.80 -45.13 -9.75
N VAL A 12 -9.75 -43.80 -9.89
CA VAL A 12 -9.22 -43.17 -11.10
C VAL A 12 -7.79 -42.74 -10.74
N VAL A 13 -6.83 -43.53 -11.23
CA VAL A 13 -5.41 -43.20 -11.21
C VAL A 13 -5.08 -42.77 -12.63
N ASP A 14 -4.63 -41.53 -12.81
CA ASP A 14 -3.44 -41.16 -13.62
C ASP A 14 -3.41 -39.64 -13.89
N GLU A 15 -2.54 -38.93 -13.16
CA GLU A 15 -1.40 -38.16 -13.71
C GLU A 15 -0.68 -37.43 -12.55
N PRO A 16 0.66 -37.45 -12.46
CA PRO A 16 1.42 -36.91 -11.34
C PRO A 16 1.65 -35.41 -11.54
N GLY A 17 0.58 -34.62 -11.43
CA GLY A 17 0.66 -33.18 -11.39
C GLY A 17 1.07 -32.71 -10.01
N SER A 18 2.38 -32.68 -9.73
CA SER A 18 3.05 -31.96 -8.63
C SER A 18 2.08 -31.31 -7.64
N SER A 19 1.61 -32.06 -6.65
CA SER A 19 0.96 -31.47 -5.48
C SER A 19 2.03 -30.67 -4.76
N SER A 20 2.19 -29.40 -5.15
CA SER A 20 2.85 -28.41 -4.33
C SER A 20 2.18 -28.52 -2.97
N GLU A 21 2.88 -29.08 -1.98
CA GLU A 21 2.42 -29.08 -0.60
C GLU A 21 2.19 -27.62 -0.22
N MET A 22 0.95 -27.16 -0.35
CA MET A 22 0.59 -25.80 0.02
C MET A 22 0.78 -25.73 1.53
N ASN A 23 1.77 -24.96 1.96
CA ASN A 23 2.05 -24.82 3.37
C ASN A 23 0.87 -24.05 4.02
N THR A 24 0.75 -24.13 5.34
CA THR A 24 -0.38 -23.48 6.05
C THR A 24 -0.43 -21.97 5.81
N ARG A 25 0.71 -21.35 5.52
CA ARG A 25 0.83 -19.93 5.15
C ARG A 25 0.27 -19.68 3.74
N ASP A 26 0.51 -20.56 2.78
CA ASP A 26 -0.03 -20.47 1.42
C ASP A 26 -1.57 -20.58 1.45
N LEU A 27 -2.11 -21.46 2.28
CA LEU A 27 -3.55 -21.61 2.52
C LEU A 27 -4.18 -20.36 3.14
N VAL A 28 -3.52 -19.75 4.12
CA VAL A 28 -3.98 -18.48 4.73
C VAL A 28 -3.91 -17.33 3.73
N GLU A 29 -2.84 -17.28 2.95
CA GLU A 29 -2.67 -16.28 1.89
C GLU A 29 -3.78 -16.41 0.85
N HIS A 30 -4.05 -17.61 0.32
CA HIS A 30 -5.13 -17.84 -0.65
C HIS A 30 -6.54 -17.66 -0.06
N GLY A 31 -6.73 -17.95 1.23
CA GLY A 31 -8.04 -17.88 1.89
C GLY A 31 -8.46 -16.47 2.32
N ILE A 32 -7.50 -15.57 2.55
CA ILE A 32 -7.74 -14.18 2.99
C ILE A 32 -7.47 -13.18 1.86
N VAL A 33 -6.47 -13.45 1.03
CA VAL A 33 -6.07 -12.63 -0.12
C VAL A 33 -6.47 -13.42 -1.36
N CYS A 34 -7.58 -13.02 -2.00
CA CYS A 34 -8.08 -13.65 -3.23
C CYS A 34 -6.92 -14.02 -4.17
N GLY A 35 -6.87 -15.27 -4.63
CA GLY A 35 -5.70 -15.92 -5.26
C GLY A 35 -5.14 -15.26 -6.53
N GLU A 36 -5.74 -14.19 -7.02
CA GLU A 36 -5.12 -13.31 -8.01
C GLU A 36 -4.37 -12.20 -7.28
N LYS A 37 -3.03 -12.22 -7.38
CA LYS A 37 -2.13 -11.17 -6.89
C LYS A 37 -2.41 -9.88 -7.66
N GLU A 38 -3.48 -9.18 -7.30
CA GLU A 38 -3.88 -7.90 -7.88
C GLU A 38 -2.68 -6.96 -7.90
N GLN A 39 -2.45 -6.32 -9.05
CA GLN A 39 -1.36 -5.39 -9.22
C GLN A 39 -1.64 -4.20 -8.31
N ILE A 40 -0.76 -3.97 -7.34
CA ILE A 40 -0.93 -2.88 -6.38
C ILE A 40 -0.65 -1.58 -7.11
N ASP A 41 -1.66 -0.73 -7.17
CA ASP A 41 -1.53 0.62 -7.66
C ASP A 41 -0.83 1.51 -6.61
N LEU A 42 0.46 1.77 -6.83
CA LEU A 42 1.25 2.69 -6.00
C LEU A 42 1.04 4.17 -6.39
N THR A 43 -0.03 4.52 -7.09
CA THR A 43 -0.45 5.91 -7.29
C THR A 43 -1.46 6.36 -6.24
N ARG A 44 -2.07 5.41 -5.51
CA ARG A 44 -3.12 5.69 -4.52
C ARG A 44 -2.75 5.16 -3.14
N SER A 45 -3.12 5.89 -2.09
CA SER A 45 -2.81 5.55 -0.69
C SER A 45 -3.95 4.87 0.06
N ASP A 46 -5.10 4.64 -0.59
CA ASP A 46 -6.28 3.98 -0.04
C ASP A 46 -6.12 2.46 0.05
N LEU A 47 -5.23 1.88 -0.76
CA LEU A 47 -4.92 0.45 -0.74
C LEU A 47 -4.01 0.09 0.44
N LEU A 48 -4.52 -0.76 1.34
CA LEU A 48 -3.74 -1.30 2.45
C LEU A 48 -2.82 -2.43 1.95
N VAL A 49 -1.52 -2.15 1.92
CA VAL A 49 -0.50 -3.14 1.53
C VAL A 49 0.17 -3.76 2.77
N SER A 50 0.23 -5.09 2.84
CA SER A 50 0.92 -5.80 3.92
C SER A 50 2.45 -5.71 3.77
N GLN A 51 3.19 -5.79 4.88
CA GLN A 51 4.67 -5.78 4.81
C GLN A 51 5.22 -6.96 4.01
N GLN A 52 4.58 -8.13 4.11
CA GLN A 52 4.96 -9.32 3.36
C GLN A 52 4.84 -9.06 1.86
N ARG A 53 3.73 -8.46 1.44
CA ARG A 53 3.49 -8.14 0.04
C ARG A 53 4.53 -7.18 -0.51
N ILE A 54 4.93 -6.15 0.26
CA ILE A 54 5.98 -5.20 -0.15
C ILE A 54 7.31 -5.92 -0.40
N ARG A 55 7.68 -6.91 0.43
CA ARG A 55 8.94 -7.66 0.24
C ARG A 55 8.95 -8.50 -1.04
N GLU A 56 7.78 -8.84 -1.56
CA GLU A 56 7.63 -9.59 -2.82
C GLU A 56 7.47 -8.68 -4.03
N MET A 57 7.40 -7.35 -3.84
CA MET A 57 7.33 -6.39 -4.94
C MET A 57 8.70 -6.24 -5.62
N PRO A 58 8.72 -5.82 -6.89
CA PRO A 58 9.93 -5.36 -7.55
C PRO A 58 10.68 -4.33 -6.68
N VAL A 59 12.01 -4.42 -6.67
CA VAL A 59 12.88 -3.65 -5.77
C VAL A 59 12.65 -2.14 -5.91
N ASP A 60 12.48 -1.66 -7.14
CA ASP A 60 12.17 -0.27 -7.52
C ASP A 60 10.85 0.26 -6.95
N GLN A 61 9.96 -0.63 -6.49
CA GLN A 61 8.65 -0.27 -5.96
C GLN A 61 8.61 -0.31 -4.43
N GLN A 62 9.56 -0.99 -3.78
CA GLN A 62 9.48 -1.26 -2.34
C GLN A 62 9.56 0.01 -1.50
N VAL A 63 10.44 0.96 -1.86
CA VAL A 63 10.59 2.23 -1.14
C VAL A 63 9.27 3.01 -1.18
N LYS A 64 8.71 3.21 -2.37
CA LYS A 64 7.43 3.92 -2.54
C LYS A 64 6.29 3.25 -1.78
N ALA A 65 6.22 1.91 -1.82
CA ALA A 65 5.21 1.16 -1.08
C ALA A 65 5.35 1.31 0.44
N GLN A 66 6.58 1.37 0.98
CA GLN A 66 6.82 1.62 2.41
C GLN A 66 6.31 3.00 2.84
N VAL A 67 6.56 4.02 2.02
CA VAL A 67 6.10 5.40 2.27
C VAL A 67 4.57 5.48 2.20
N LEU A 68 3.95 4.90 1.18
CA LEU A 68 2.49 4.88 1.04
C LEU A 68 1.82 4.20 2.24
N LYS A 69 2.36 3.06 2.68
CA LYS A 69 1.89 2.32 3.84
C LYS A 69 2.01 3.14 5.14
N SER A 70 3.16 3.76 5.37
CA SER A 70 3.49 4.38 6.66
C SER A 70 3.04 5.84 6.76
N ARG A 71 2.90 6.52 5.61
CA ARG A 71 2.68 7.97 5.41
C ARG A 71 3.76 8.89 5.95
N VAL A 72 4.42 8.48 7.03
CA VAL A 72 5.59 9.11 7.64
C VAL A 72 6.60 8.01 8.00
N ILE A 73 7.86 8.15 7.60
CA ILE A 73 8.89 7.14 7.84
C ILE A 73 10.30 7.74 7.89
N THR A 74 11.21 7.14 8.67
CA THR A 74 12.63 7.54 8.67
C THR A 74 13.41 6.78 7.59
N THR A 75 14.55 7.32 7.16
CA THR A 75 15.43 6.60 6.22
C THR A 75 15.87 5.25 6.79
N ASP A 76 16.22 5.20 8.08
CA ASP A 76 16.67 3.96 8.74
C ASP A 76 15.55 2.92 8.83
N ASP A 77 14.30 3.38 8.96
CA ASP A 77 13.15 2.50 8.94
C ASP A 77 12.90 1.90 7.56
N VAL A 78 13.07 2.67 6.48
CA VAL A 78 12.97 2.15 5.11
C VAL A 78 14.04 1.11 4.87
N ILE A 79 15.31 1.41 5.21
CA ILE A 79 16.46 0.50 5.03
C ILE A 79 16.20 -0.88 5.67
N LYS A 80 15.57 -0.92 6.84
CA LYS A 80 15.25 -2.19 7.54
C LYS A 80 14.13 -3.01 6.90
N ARG A 81 13.36 -2.42 5.98
CA ARG A 81 12.09 -2.98 5.48
C ARG A 81 12.09 -3.27 3.97
N VAL A 82 13.08 -2.76 3.23
CA VAL A 82 13.24 -2.99 1.78
C VAL A 82 14.38 -3.98 1.50
N ASP A 83 14.56 -4.33 0.23
CA ASP A 83 15.62 -5.20 -0.23
C ASP A 83 17.02 -4.70 0.20
N PRO A 84 17.87 -5.55 0.82
CA PRO A 84 19.20 -5.16 1.28
C PRO A 84 20.18 -4.76 0.18
N SER A 85 19.90 -5.07 -1.08
CA SER A 85 20.74 -4.68 -2.22
C SER A 85 20.65 -3.19 -2.56
N LEU A 86 19.59 -2.51 -2.12
CA LEU A 86 19.42 -1.07 -2.32
C LEU A 86 20.44 -0.28 -1.50
N SER A 87 21.17 0.61 -2.16
CA SER A 87 22.04 1.54 -1.44
C SER A 87 21.23 2.60 -0.72
N ARG A 88 21.78 3.18 0.35
CA ARG A 88 21.16 4.32 1.04
C ARG A 88 20.89 5.49 0.08
N GLN A 89 21.75 5.69 -0.92
CA GLN A 89 21.60 6.77 -1.88
C GLN A 89 20.41 6.54 -2.81
N ASP A 90 20.23 5.31 -3.30
CA ASP A 90 19.09 4.94 -4.15
C ASP A 90 17.78 5.10 -3.36
N ILE A 91 17.76 4.64 -2.12
CA ILE A 91 16.61 4.82 -1.22
C ILE A 91 16.25 6.30 -1.05
N ILE A 92 17.25 7.17 -0.85
CA ILE A 92 17.00 8.61 -0.71
C ILE A 92 16.45 9.21 -2.01
N GLU A 93 16.94 8.75 -3.17
CA GLU A 93 16.46 9.26 -4.45
C GLU A 93 15.02 8.85 -4.74
N ASP A 94 14.67 7.59 -4.45
CA ASP A 94 13.29 7.10 -4.54
C ASP A 94 12.36 7.82 -3.54
N LEU A 95 12.86 8.13 -2.34
CA LEU A 95 12.10 8.87 -1.34
C LEU A 95 11.74 10.28 -1.83
N LYS A 96 12.66 11.00 -2.48
CA LYS A 96 12.38 12.34 -3.03
C LYS A 96 11.28 12.34 -4.09
N GLN A 97 11.08 11.23 -4.79
CA GLN A 97 10.04 11.12 -5.81
C GLN A 97 8.63 11.01 -5.23
N CYS A 98 8.48 10.63 -3.96
CA CYS A 98 7.18 10.36 -3.36
C CYS A 98 6.96 10.98 -1.97
N ALA A 99 7.97 11.61 -1.37
CA ALA A 99 7.90 12.21 -0.04
C ALA A 99 8.69 13.53 0.04
N HIS A 100 8.35 14.32 1.05
CA HIS A 100 9.10 15.50 1.49
C HIS A 100 9.85 15.18 2.79
N LEU A 101 11.09 15.65 2.90
CA LEU A 101 11.83 15.57 4.17
C LEU A 101 11.42 16.76 5.05
N VAL A 102 10.86 16.48 6.23
CA VAL A 102 10.42 17.47 7.21
C VAL A 102 11.05 17.11 8.55
N GLN A 103 11.90 17.99 9.09
CA GLN A 103 12.60 17.76 10.38
C GLN A 103 13.22 16.35 10.54
N GLY A 104 13.79 15.80 9.47
CA GLY A 104 14.46 14.48 9.50
C GLY A 104 13.56 13.26 9.32
N VAL A 105 12.25 13.44 9.09
CA VAL A 105 11.32 12.37 8.70
C VAL A 105 10.79 12.58 7.29
N TRP A 106 10.58 11.50 6.54
CA TRP A 106 9.97 11.55 5.22
C TRP A 106 8.46 11.48 5.34
N VAL A 107 7.77 12.46 4.78
CA VAL A 107 6.32 12.59 4.79
C VAL A 107 5.81 12.45 3.36
N LEU A 108 4.91 11.49 3.11
CA LEU A 108 4.32 11.22 1.80
C LEU A 108 3.80 12.50 1.13
N GLN A 109 4.00 12.70 -0.17
CA GLN A 109 3.48 13.85 -0.90
C GLN A 109 1.94 13.89 -0.89
N SER A 110 1.37 15.09 -0.90
CA SER A 110 -0.08 15.31 -0.78
C SER A 110 -0.87 14.82 -2.00
N SER A 111 -0.21 14.77 -3.17
CA SER A 111 -0.73 14.21 -4.42
C SER A 111 -1.23 12.77 -4.28
N TYR A 112 -0.64 11.97 -3.39
CA TYR A 112 -1.02 10.57 -3.15
C TYR A 112 -2.19 10.39 -2.17
N LEU A 113 -2.52 11.42 -1.39
CA LEU A 113 -3.55 11.36 -0.35
C LEU A 113 -4.92 11.83 -0.84
N PHE A 114 -4.93 12.83 -1.72
CA PHE A 114 -6.15 13.53 -2.14
C PHE A 114 -6.41 13.36 -3.63
N HIS A 115 -6.10 12.20 -4.21
CA HIS A 115 -6.33 11.94 -5.64
C HIS A 115 -7.84 11.84 -5.95
N ASP A 116 -8.61 11.16 -5.10
CA ASP A 116 -9.99 10.77 -5.37
C ASP A 116 -10.98 11.27 -4.30
N LEU A 117 -10.98 12.57 -4.01
CA LEU A 117 -12.02 13.13 -3.15
C LEU A 117 -13.37 13.13 -3.89
N THR A 118 -14.25 12.22 -3.51
CA THR A 118 -15.65 12.20 -4.00
C THR A 118 -16.35 13.49 -3.60
N VAL A 119 -17.16 14.07 -4.49
CA VAL A 119 -17.93 15.28 -4.19
C VAL A 119 -18.84 15.02 -2.97
N ALA A 120 -18.73 15.87 -1.94
CA ALA A 120 -19.34 15.65 -0.61
C ALA A 120 -20.88 15.48 -0.64
N LEU A 121 -21.53 15.83 -1.75
CA LEU A 121 -22.99 15.80 -1.95
C LEU A 121 -23.39 15.31 -3.36
N SER A 122 -22.51 14.63 -4.11
CA SER A 122 -22.89 14.12 -5.43
C SER A 122 -23.40 12.68 -5.35
N HIS A 123 -24.58 12.46 -5.90
CA HIS A 123 -25.11 11.12 -6.15
C HIS A 123 -24.62 10.53 -7.49
N VAL A 124 -23.75 11.23 -8.22
CA VAL A 124 -23.21 10.77 -9.51
C VAL A 124 -21.91 10.01 -9.25
N PRO A 125 -21.88 8.68 -9.48
CA PRO A 125 -20.65 7.90 -9.36
C PRO A 125 -19.55 8.47 -10.26
N GLY A 126 -18.32 8.52 -9.75
CA GLY A 126 -17.14 8.95 -10.51
C GLY A 126 -16.91 10.46 -10.61
N LYS A 127 -17.78 11.31 -10.03
CA LYS A 127 -17.53 12.75 -9.97
C LYS A 127 -16.51 13.09 -8.87
N LEU A 128 -15.33 13.53 -9.28
CA LEU A 128 -14.25 14.00 -8.39
C LEU A 128 -14.38 15.48 -8.08
N ASP A 129 -13.96 15.87 -6.87
CA ASP A 129 -13.92 17.24 -6.38
C ASP A 129 -12.46 17.74 -6.39
N GLU A 130 -11.96 18.07 -7.59
CA GLU A 130 -10.57 18.48 -7.80
C GLU A 130 -10.21 19.73 -7.00
N HIS A 131 -11.12 20.70 -6.91
CA HIS A 131 -10.91 21.93 -6.17
C HIS A 131 -10.78 21.66 -4.66
N ARG A 132 -11.65 20.80 -4.10
CA ARG A 132 -11.50 20.40 -2.71
C ARG A 132 -10.19 19.65 -2.51
N ALA A 133 -9.85 18.74 -3.41
CA ALA A 133 -8.59 18.01 -3.33
C ALA A 133 -7.37 18.95 -3.32
N GLU A 134 -7.37 19.99 -4.16
CA GLU A 134 -6.35 21.03 -4.19
C GLU A 134 -6.25 21.79 -2.87
N MET A 135 -7.38 22.30 -2.35
CA MET A 135 -7.38 23.01 -1.05
C MET A 135 -6.80 22.16 0.08
N TRP A 136 -7.11 20.86 0.13
CA TRP A 136 -6.58 19.96 1.17
C TRP A 136 -5.08 19.68 0.99
N ARG A 137 -4.60 19.60 -0.26
CA ARG A 137 -3.16 19.51 -0.54
C ARG A 137 -2.44 20.77 -0.08
N GLU A 138 -2.91 21.95 -0.49
CA GLU A 138 -2.30 23.23 -0.14
C GLU A 138 -2.27 23.47 1.37
N ALA A 139 -3.38 23.24 2.07
CA ALA A 139 -3.46 23.41 3.51
C ALA A 139 -2.49 22.46 4.25
N ARG A 140 -2.37 21.21 3.79
CA ARG A 140 -1.44 20.23 4.35
C ARG A 140 0.02 20.64 4.10
N ASP A 141 0.33 21.02 2.87
CA ASP A 141 1.70 21.32 2.48
C ASP A 141 2.18 22.62 3.16
N LEU A 142 1.29 23.61 3.32
CA LEU A 142 1.54 24.78 4.16
C LEU A 142 1.81 24.39 5.62
N ALA A 143 1.02 23.48 6.20
CA ALA A 143 1.25 23.00 7.56
C ALA A 143 2.62 22.32 7.71
N LEU A 144 3.03 21.51 6.73
CA LEU A 144 4.35 20.88 6.71
C LEU A 144 5.48 21.90 6.62
N CYS A 145 5.35 22.92 5.77
CA CYS A 145 6.31 24.02 5.69
C CYS A 145 6.46 24.78 7.03
N LEU A 146 5.34 25.04 7.72
CA LEU A 146 5.36 25.67 9.04
C LEU A 146 6.06 24.79 10.08
N ILE A 147 5.76 23.49 10.10
CA ILE A 147 6.44 22.53 10.98
C ILE A 147 7.93 22.53 10.70
N ASP A 148 8.35 22.43 9.44
CA ASP A 148 9.77 22.41 9.07
C ASP A 148 10.50 23.69 9.51
N ALA A 149 9.82 24.84 9.40
CA ALA A 149 10.30 26.14 9.87
C ALA A 149 10.19 26.36 11.40
N CYS A 150 9.86 25.32 12.17
CA CYS A 150 9.64 25.37 13.63
C CYS A 150 8.58 26.42 14.05
N GLN A 151 7.60 26.68 13.17
CA GLN A 151 6.50 27.60 13.43
C GLN A 151 5.27 26.84 13.98
N PRO A 152 4.47 27.47 14.85
CA PRO A 152 3.25 26.85 15.36
C PRO A 152 2.20 26.72 14.26
N VAL A 153 1.64 25.52 14.12
CA VAL A 153 0.46 25.28 13.27
C VAL A 153 -0.79 25.49 14.11
N THR A 154 -1.64 26.43 13.69
CA THR A 154 -2.90 26.72 14.37
C THR A 154 -4.07 26.58 13.40
N ARG A 155 -5.26 26.26 13.93
CA ARG A 155 -6.47 26.16 13.11
C ARG A 155 -6.75 27.45 12.33
N ALA A 156 -6.51 28.62 12.96
CA ALA A 156 -6.73 29.92 12.34
C ALA A 156 -5.83 30.18 11.12
N LEU A 157 -4.68 29.51 11.01
CA LEU A 157 -3.80 29.59 9.83
C LEU A 157 -4.28 28.71 8.68
N LEU A 158 -4.94 27.58 8.99
CA LEU A 158 -5.34 26.58 7.99
C LEU A 158 -6.77 26.76 7.47
N THR A 159 -7.56 27.67 8.04
CA THR A 159 -8.99 27.84 7.71
C THR A 159 -9.37 29.27 7.32
N LYS A 160 -8.40 30.09 6.92
CA LYS A 160 -8.65 31.43 6.36
C LYS A 160 -8.79 31.34 4.84
#